data_AF-A0A7S2J389-F1
#
_entry.id   AF-A0A7S2J389-F1
#
_cell.length_a   1.000
_cell.length_b   1.000
_cell.length_c   1.000
_cell.angle_alpha   90.00
_cell.angle_beta   90.00
_cell.angle_gamma   90.00
#
_symmetry.space_group_name_H-M   'P 1'
#
loop_
_entity.id
_entity.type
_entity.pdbx_description
1 polymer ?
#
loop_
_entity_poly.entity_id
_entity_poly.type
_entity_poly.pdbx_seq_one_letter_code
_entity_poly.pdbx_strand_id
1 'polypeptide(L)'
;VPLAKDTRQESDLLDEIKPGKNLCDELTNNVRLVSLGCYCGPKLSFQQIGRGAETLPFDWVRTRLEGVLHFLRSGFDGFFDFVTREPVPGSSGMVMYRNYLHSFWHDDPTDVNMRERYCRRIQRLQGIKAEQQPVLFVRTIGFTEEIQHALELLSELTCRFGRQSRLLLIVDFQQKPDGPMVVQGHPDLLLYFFCRELHDTSGLGPYNDAVRCGLEWAVGRDVGASVFPSVEAVAAAAVPMDF
;
A
#
# COMPACT_ATOMS: atom_id res chain seq x y z
N VAL A 1 -28.14 13.44 -30.30
CA VAL A 1 -27.78 12.32 -29.39
C VAL A 1 -27.06 12.93 -28.21
N PRO A 2 -27.58 12.84 -26.97
CA PRO A 2 -26.82 13.31 -25.81
C PRO A 2 -25.53 12.49 -25.73
N LEU A 3 -24.36 13.15 -25.65
CA LEU A 3 -23.13 12.45 -25.34
C LEU A 3 -23.35 11.70 -24.02
N ALA A 4 -23.06 10.40 -24.01
CA ALA A 4 -23.05 9.62 -22.77
C ALA A 4 -22.15 10.38 -21.77
N LYS A 5 -22.68 10.70 -20.59
CA LYS A 5 -21.88 11.30 -19.53
C LYS A 5 -20.75 10.32 -19.21
N ASP A 6 -19.51 10.81 -19.24
CA ASP A 6 -18.37 10.03 -18.78
C ASP A 6 -18.61 9.68 -17.30
N THR A 7 -18.81 8.39 -17.02
CA THR A 7 -19.08 7.88 -15.67
C THR A 7 -17.80 7.43 -14.95
N ARG A 8 -16.62 7.68 -15.55
CA ARG A 8 -15.34 7.33 -14.95
C ARG A 8 -15.08 8.20 -13.73
N GLN A 9 -14.53 7.57 -12.70
CA GLN A 9 -14.05 8.23 -11.50
C GLN A 9 -12.54 8.46 -11.62
N GLU A 10 -11.96 9.25 -10.72
CA GLU A 10 -10.55 9.62 -10.82
C GLU A 10 -9.65 8.38 -10.71
N SER A 11 -10.02 7.39 -9.90
CA SER A 11 -9.25 6.14 -9.79
C SER A 11 -9.19 5.36 -11.11
N ASP A 12 -10.24 5.45 -11.94
CA ASP A 12 -10.26 4.81 -13.25
C ASP A 12 -9.25 5.50 -14.19
N LEU A 13 -9.11 6.83 -14.09
CA LEU A 13 -8.10 7.58 -14.84
C LEU A 13 -6.67 7.27 -14.37
N LEU A 14 -6.48 7.06 -13.07
CA LEU A 14 -5.19 6.66 -12.50
C LEU A 14 -4.80 5.21 -12.89
N ASP A 15 -5.78 4.32 -13.01
CA ASP A 15 -5.59 2.95 -13.51
C ASP A 15 -5.16 2.96 -15.00
N GLU A 16 -5.53 3.98 -15.78
CA GLU A 16 -5.18 4.15 -17.21
C GLU A 16 -3.79 4.78 -17.44
N ILE A 17 -3.10 5.26 -16.39
CA ILE A 17 -1.75 5.83 -16.53
C ILE A 17 -0.83 4.76 -17.16
N LYS A 18 -0.16 5.14 -18.25
CA LYS A 18 0.76 4.25 -18.96
C LYS A 18 1.81 3.73 -17.97
N PRO A 19 1.90 2.40 -17.75
CA PRO A 19 2.87 1.85 -16.83
C PRO A 19 4.30 2.14 -17.32
N GLY A 20 5.22 2.28 -16.39
CA GLY A 20 6.63 2.43 -16.69
C GLY A 20 7.22 1.16 -17.32
N LYS A 21 8.49 1.23 -17.69
CA LYS A 21 9.23 0.05 -18.16
C LYS A 21 9.29 -0.97 -17.03
N ASN A 22 9.10 -2.25 -17.32
CA ASN A 22 9.32 -3.30 -16.33
C ASN A 22 10.79 -3.27 -15.87
N LEU A 23 10.99 -2.97 -14.58
CA LEU A 23 12.31 -2.89 -13.95
C LEU A 23 12.68 -4.17 -13.17
N CYS A 24 11.85 -5.20 -13.25
CA CYS A 24 12.00 -6.48 -12.55
C CYS A 24 12.46 -7.59 -13.50
N ASP A 25 13.22 -8.55 -12.97
CA ASP A 25 13.58 -9.78 -13.66
C ASP A 25 12.56 -10.91 -13.45
N GLU A 26 12.79 -12.10 -13.98
CA GLU A 26 11.84 -13.22 -13.91
C GLU A 26 11.48 -13.61 -12.47
N LEU A 27 12.46 -13.68 -11.57
CA LEU A 27 12.23 -14.08 -10.17
C LEU A 27 11.39 -13.05 -9.43
N THR A 28 11.75 -11.77 -9.54
CA THR A 28 11.01 -10.68 -8.89
C THR A 28 9.64 -10.44 -9.55
N ASN A 29 9.48 -10.75 -10.85
CA ASN A 29 8.18 -10.78 -11.52
C ASN A 29 7.25 -11.88 -10.99
N ASN A 30 7.79 -12.97 -10.46
CA ASN A 30 7.02 -14.04 -9.83
C ASN A 30 6.55 -13.69 -8.40
N VAL A 31 6.92 -12.55 -7.83
CA VAL A 31 6.36 -12.10 -6.54
C VAL A 31 5.13 -11.23 -6.80
N ARG A 32 3.98 -11.56 -6.21
CA ARG A 32 2.77 -10.72 -6.32
C ARG A 32 2.91 -9.49 -5.43
N LEU A 33 2.56 -8.31 -5.95
CA LEU A 33 2.52 -7.05 -5.18
C LEU A 33 1.09 -6.73 -4.76
N VAL A 34 0.91 -6.33 -3.49
CA VAL A 34 -0.38 -5.90 -2.95
C VAL A 34 -0.17 -4.63 -2.13
N SER A 35 -0.86 -3.53 -2.49
CA SER A 35 -0.90 -2.34 -1.64
C SER A 35 -1.88 -2.56 -0.49
N LEU A 36 -1.51 -2.11 0.70
CA LEU A 36 -2.38 -2.07 1.88
C LEU A 36 -2.85 -0.63 2.21
N GLY A 37 -2.69 0.31 1.28
CA GLY A 37 -3.24 1.66 1.37
C GLY A 37 -2.34 2.64 2.10
N CYS A 38 -2.88 3.32 3.12
CA CYS A 38 -2.44 4.63 3.63
C CYS A 38 -2.72 5.78 2.65
N TYR A 39 -2.29 5.64 1.39
CA TYR A 39 -2.69 6.47 0.26
C TYR A 39 -2.26 5.83 -1.08
N CYS A 40 -2.39 6.55 -2.19
CA CYS A 40 -2.13 6.03 -3.54
C CYS A 40 -0.64 5.78 -3.90
N GLY A 41 0.31 6.27 -3.10
CA GLY A 41 1.74 6.23 -3.41
C GLY A 41 2.28 4.83 -3.77
N PRO A 42 2.04 3.79 -2.95
CA PRO A 42 2.50 2.43 -3.27
C PRO A 42 2.00 1.91 -4.62
N LYS A 43 0.72 2.13 -4.95
CA LYS A 43 0.15 1.70 -6.23
C LYS A 43 0.81 2.43 -7.41
N LEU A 44 1.00 3.74 -7.29
CA LEU A 44 1.67 4.54 -8.32
C LEU A 44 3.11 4.07 -8.52
N SER A 45 3.82 3.72 -7.43
CA SER A 45 5.15 3.12 -7.52
C SER A 45 5.13 1.76 -8.22
N PHE A 46 4.13 0.91 -7.99
CA PHE A 46 4.00 -0.36 -8.71
C PHE A 46 3.87 -0.11 -10.22
N GLN A 47 3.00 0.82 -10.63
CA GLN A 47 2.82 1.18 -12.04
C GLN A 47 4.10 1.73 -12.66
N GLN A 48 4.84 2.59 -11.94
CA GLN A 48 6.09 3.16 -12.42
C GLN A 48 7.21 2.14 -12.65
N ILE A 49 7.27 1.06 -11.86
CA ILE A 49 8.22 -0.04 -12.09
C ILE A 49 7.71 -1.09 -13.11
N GLY A 50 6.61 -0.79 -13.80
CA GLY A 50 5.99 -1.66 -14.81
C GLY A 50 5.25 -2.86 -14.23
N ARG A 51 4.76 -2.75 -12.98
CA ARG A 51 4.00 -3.77 -12.24
C ARG A 51 2.62 -3.24 -11.85
N GLY A 52 1.86 -4.00 -11.06
CA GLY A 52 0.61 -3.52 -10.46
C GLY A 52 -0.56 -3.36 -11.43
N ALA A 53 -0.60 -4.13 -12.52
CA ALA A 53 -1.70 -4.10 -13.50
C ALA A 53 -3.07 -4.42 -12.88
N GLU A 54 -3.10 -5.27 -11.85
CA GLU A 54 -4.33 -5.54 -11.10
C GLU A 54 -4.60 -4.43 -10.08
N THR A 55 -5.82 -3.91 -10.08
CA THR A 55 -6.26 -2.96 -9.03
C THR A 55 -6.94 -3.69 -7.89
N LEU A 56 -6.56 -3.36 -6.65
CA LEU A 56 -6.97 -3.97 -5.39
C LEU A 56 -7.65 -2.93 -4.48
N PRO A 57 -8.38 -3.33 -3.42
CA PRO A 57 -9.30 -2.41 -2.74
C PRO A 57 -8.60 -1.31 -1.94
N PHE A 58 -7.32 -1.46 -1.61
CA PHE A 58 -6.59 -0.42 -0.88
C PHE A 58 -5.74 0.49 -1.77
N ASP A 59 -5.65 0.22 -3.07
CA ASP A 59 -4.77 0.95 -4.00
C ASP A 59 -5.02 2.46 -4.03
N TRP A 60 -6.29 2.87 -3.93
CA TRP A 60 -6.74 4.25 -4.09
C TRP A 60 -7.44 4.80 -2.84
N VAL A 61 -7.38 4.06 -1.73
CA VAL A 61 -8.08 4.39 -0.48
C VAL A 61 -7.07 4.81 0.57
N ARG A 62 -7.34 5.93 1.25
CA ARG A 62 -6.55 6.27 2.43
C ARG A 62 -7.04 5.45 3.62
N THR A 63 -6.17 4.63 4.19
CA THR A 63 -6.52 3.69 5.26
C THR A 63 -5.60 3.84 6.46
N ARG A 64 -6.19 3.89 7.64
CA ARG A 64 -5.44 3.64 8.88
C ARG A 64 -5.04 2.16 8.96
N LEU A 65 -4.02 1.84 9.74
CA LEU A 65 -3.60 0.46 9.93
C LEU A 65 -4.69 -0.39 10.59
N GLU A 66 -5.36 0.18 11.60
CA GLU A 66 -6.50 -0.44 12.27
C GLU A 66 -7.65 -0.68 11.28
N GLY A 67 -7.80 0.20 10.28
CA GLY A 67 -8.73 0.00 9.17
C GLY A 67 -8.39 -1.22 8.33
N VAL A 68 -7.12 -1.38 7.95
CA VAL A 68 -6.65 -2.57 7.21
C VAL A 68 -6.93 -3.84 8.01
N LEU A 69 -6.54 -3.87 9.29
CA LEU A 69 -6.79 -5.01 10.18
C LEU A 69 -8.29 -5.30 10.31
N HIS A 70 -9.13 -4.27 10.54
CA HIS A 70 -10.58 -4.42 10.60
C HIS A 70 -11.17 -5.03 9.33
N PHE A 71 -10.83 -4.49 8.15
CA PHE A 71 -11.39 -4.99 6.89
C PHE A 71 -10.90 -6.40 6.54
N LEU A 72 -9.66 -6.74 6.86
CA LEU A 72 -9.20 -8.11 6.75
C LEU A 72 -10.00 -9.01 7.71
N ARG A 73 -10.12 -8.68 8.99
CA ARG A 73 -10.81 -9.55 9.98
C ARG A 73 -12.30 -9.70 9.73
N SER A 74 -12.98 -8.64 9.32
CA SER A 74 -14.43 -8.60 9.11
C SER A 74 -14.89 -9.00 7.72
N GLY A 75 -13.95 -9.22 6.77
CA GLY A 75 -14.33 -9.47 5.39
C GLY A 75 -14.85 -8.21 4.66
N PHE A 76 -14.28 -7.05 4.98
CA PHE A 76 -14.60 -5.72 4.44
C PHE A 76 -15.96 -5.18 4.88
N ASP A 77 -16.42 -5.56 6.08
CA ASP A 77 -17.64 -4.98 6.65
C ASP A 77 -17.46 -3.47 6.91
N GLY A 78 -18.47 -2.69 6.55
CA GLY A 78 -18.46 -1.22 6.62
C GLY A 78 -17.48 -0.52 5.67
N PHE A 79 -16.91 -1.21 4.67
CA PHE A 79 -15.93 -0.62 3.76
C PHE A 79 -16.47 0.52 2.89
N PHE A 80 -17.78 0.59 2.66
CA PHE A 80 -18.39 1.69 1.88
C PHE A 80 -19.00 2.78 2.78
N ASP A 81 -18.89 2.63 4.10
CA ASP A 81 -19.51 3.55 5.04
C ASP A 81 -18.66 4.81 5.20
N PHE A 82 -19.31 5.96 5.27
CA PHE A 82 -18.69 7.25 5.54
C PHE A 82 -19.58 8.09 6.45
N VAL A 83 -18.94 8.96 7.23
CA VAL A 83 -19.59 9.89 8.17
C VAL A 83 -19.64 11.30 7.60
N THR A 84 -18.58 11.73 6.91
CA THR A 84 -18.52 13.06 6.29
C THR A 84 -18.27 12.98 4.79
N ARG A 85 -18.81 13.97 4.08
CA ARG A 85 -18.66 14.17 2.64
C ARG A 85 -18.36 15.65 2.41
N GLU A 86 -17.16 15.95 1.92
CA GLU A 86 -16.70 17.34 1.82
C GLU A 86 -15.98 17.57 0.49
N PRO A 87 -16.19 18.71 -0.19
CA PRO A 87 -15.36 19.10 -1.31
C PRO A 87 -13.92 19.35 -0.80
N VAL A 88 -12.92 18.93 -1.58
CA VAL A 88 -11.52 19.13 -1.18
C VAL A 88 -11.08 20.55 -1.58
N PRO A 89 -10.68 21.39 -0.61
CA PRO A 89 -10.26 22.76 -0.90
C PRO A 89 -9.11 22.81 -1.91
N GLY A 90 -9.21 23.71 -2.89
CA GLY A 90 -8.18 23.88 -3.92
C GLY A 90 -8.16 22.79 -5.00
N SER A 91 -9.06 21.79 -4.93
CA SER A 91 -9.23 20.79 -5.98
C SER A 91 -10.46 21.08 -6.85
N SER A 92 -10.33 20.86 -8.16
CA SER A 92 -11.43 21.07 -9.12
C SER A 92 -12.39 19.88 -9.11
N GLY A 93 -13.40 19.92 -8.24
CA GLY A 93 -14.51 18.96 -8.24
C GLY A 93 -14.28 17.67 -7.46
N MET A 94 -13.12 17.51 -6.79
CA MET A 94 -12.88 16.36 -5.92
C MET A 94 -13.69 16.45 -4.64
N VAL A 95 -14.33 15.34 -4.26
CA VAL A 95 -15.12 15.21 -3.03
C VAL A 95 -14.55 14.05 -2.24
N MET A 96 -14.17 14.30 -1.00
CA MET A 96 -13.71 13.26 -0.09
C MET A 96 -14.89 12.68 0.71
N TYR A 97 -14.88 11.36 0.89
CA TYR A 97 -15.81 10.62 1.74
C TYR A 97 -15.03 9.99 2.87
N ARG A 98 -15.28 10.38 4.11
CA ARG A 98 -14.44 10.01 5.26
C ARG A 98 -15.19 9.22 6.30
N ASN A 99 -14.53 8.18 6.80
CA ASN A 99 -14.86 7.48 8.02
C ASN A 99 -13.64 7.50 8.95
N TYR A 100 -13.76 6.95 10.16
CA TYR A 100 -12.64 6.82 11.09
C TYR A 100 -11.54 5.93 10.52
N LEU A 101 -11.88 4.77 9.97
CA LEU A 101 -10.93 3.75 9.51
C LEU A 101 -10.29 4.05 8.15
N HIS A 102 -11.00 4.76 7.28
CA HIS A 102 -10.58 4.99 5.90
C HIS A 102 -11.30 6.19 5.28
N SER A 103 -10.84 6.60 4.09
CA SER A 103 -11.52 7.59 3.27
C SER A 103 -11.28 7.38 1.77
N PHE A 104 -12.31 7.68 0.98
CA PHE A 104 -12.25 7.74 -0.48
C PHE A 104 -12.00 9.17 -0.93
N TRP A 105 -11.01 9.33 -1.81
CA TRP A 105 -10.59 10.63 -2.36
C TRP A 105 -10.81 10.70 -3.87
N HIS A 106 -10.61 9.57 -4.54
CA HIS A 106 -10.70 9.43 -5.99
C HIS A 106 -12.02 8.81 -6.45
N ASP A 107 -12.84 8.36 -5.50
CA ASP A 107 -14.01 7.55 -5.76
C ASP A 107 -15.22 7.97 -4.92
N ASP A 108 -16.41 7.78 -5.47
CA ASP A 108 -17.70 8.04 -4.81
C ASP A 108 -18.32 6.72 -4.32
N PRO A 109 -18.33 6.43 -3.00
CA PRO A 109 -18.90 5.20 -2.45
C PRO A 109 -20.42 5.14 -2.53
N THR A 110 -21.10 6.21 -2.94
CA THR A 110 -22.55 6.22 -3.22
C THR A 110 -22.88 5.74 -4.63
N ASP A 111 -21.89 5.69 -5.54
CA ASP A 111 -22.05 5.17 -6.89
C ASP A 111 -22.06 3.64 -6.90
N VAL A 112 -23.18 3.06 -7.34
CA VAL A 112 -23.37 1.60 -7.45
C VAL A 112 -22.30 0.94 -8.33
N ASN A 113 -21.91 1.58 -9.44
CA ASN A 113 -20.92 1.02 -10.35
C ASN A 113 -19.53 0.96 -9.68
N MET A 114 -19.19 1.96 -8.87
CA MET A 114 -17.95 1.96 -8.08
C MET A 114 -17.98 0.84 -7.04
N ARG A 115 -19.09 0.69 -6.31
CA ARG A 115 -19.25 -0.39 -5.31
C ARG A 115 -19.08 -1.76 -5.95
N GLU A 116 -19.67 -1.99 -7.12
CA GLU A 116 -19.49 -3.22 -7.88
C GLU A 116 -18.02 -3.46 -8.27
N ARG A 117 -17.31 -2.42 -8.75
CA ARG A 117 -15.86 -2.51 -9.05
C ARG A 117 -15.08 -2.90 -7.79
N TYR A 118 -15.34 -2.25 -6.67
CA TYR A 118 -14.67 -2.53 -5.40
C TYR A 118 -15.01 -3.91 -4.84
N CYS A 119 -16.24 -4.38 -4.95
CA CYS A 119 -16.60 -5.76 -4.59
C CYS A 119 -15.74 -6.77 -5.36
N ARG A 120 -15.52 -6.56 -6.67
CA ARG A 120 -14.60 -7.41 -7.46
C ARG A 120 -13.13 -7.25 -7.04
N ARG A 121 -12.69 -6.04 -6.65
CA ARG A 121 -11.34 -5.79 -6.09
C ARG A 121 -11.17 -6.56 -4.76
N ILE A 122 -12.15 -6.51 -3.87
CA ILE A 122 -12.19 -7.21 -2.58
C ILE A 122 -12.15 -8.71 -2.79
N GLN A 123 -13.01 -9.26 -3.66
CA GLN A 123 -13.02 -10.69 -3.97
C GLN A 123 -11.67 -11.17 -4.51
N ARG A 124 -11.04 -10.39 -5.40
CA ARG A 124 -9.69 -10.70 -5.90
C ARG A 124 -8.65 -10.74 -4.79
N LEU A 125 -8.64 -9.73 -3.91
CA LEU A 125 -7.75 -9.73 -2.74
C LEU A 125 -8.00 -10.96 -1.86
N GLN A 126 -9.25 -11.23 -1.50
CA GLN A 126 -9.62 -12.38 -0.65
C GLN A 126 -9.28 -13.73 -1.29
N GLY A 127 -9.22 -13.80 -2.62
CA GLY A 127 -8.81 -14.99 -3.38
C GLY A 127 -7.30 -15.22 -3.46
N ILE A 128 -6.47 -14.29 -2.99
CA ILE A 128 -5.00 -14.46 -3.00
C ILE A 128 -4.59 -15.63 -2.08
N LYS A 129 -3.63 -16.43 -2.57
CA LYS A 129 -3.07 -17.61 -1.90
C LYS A 129 -1.54 -17.59 -1.99
N ALA A 130 -0.91 -17.12 -0.91
CA ALA A 130 0.52 -17.09 -0.68
C ALA A 130 1.11 -18.45 -0.26
N GLU A 131 0.47 -19.56 -0.63
CA GLU A 131 1.06 -20.90 -0.56
C GLU A 131 1.71 -21.30 -1.89
N GLN A 132 1.21 -20.76 -3.01
CA GLN A 132 1.62 -21.11 -4.37
C GLN A 132 2.66 -20.14 -4.94
N GLN A 133 2.61 -18.89 -4.50
CA GLN A 133 3.42 -17.79 -5.01
C GLN A 133 3.73 -16.83 -3.86
N PRO A 134 4.96 -16.30 -3.72
CA PRO A 134 5.24 -15.27 -2.74
C PRO A 134 4.38 -14.02 -2.97
N VAL A 135 3.86 -13.45 -1.90
CA VAL A 135 3.09 -12.20 -1.94
C VAL A 135 3.80 -11.17 -1.07
N LEU A 136 4.22 -10.07 -1.68
CA LEU A 136 4.76 -8.92 -0.98
C LEU A 136 3.65 -7.89 -0.80
N PHE A 137 3.19 -7.77 0.44
CA PHE A 137 2.29 -6.72 0.87
C PHE A 137 3.11 -5.47 1.19
N VAL A 138 2.70 -4.32 0.66
CA VAL A 138 3.40 -3.04 0.83
C VAL A 138 2.46 -2.07 1.52
N ARG A 139 2.93 -1.47 2.61
CA ARG A 139 2.23 -0.41 3.33
C ARG A 139 3.20 0.74 3.60
N THR A 140 2.82 1.95 3.23
CA THR A 140 3.41 3.15 3.84
C THR A 140 2.71 3.41 5.16
N ILE A 141 3.44 3.73 6.22
CA ILE A 141 2.84 4.09 7.49
C ILE A 141 2.37 5.55 7.50
N GLY A 142 1.27 5.85 8.19
CA GLY A 142 0.84 7.23 8.40
C GLY A 142 1.57 7.91 9.56
N PHE A 143 1.97 7.12 10.56
CA PHE A 143 2.62 7.57 11.80
C PHE A 143 3.58 6.51 12.33
N THR A 144 4.62 6.92 13.06
CA THR A 144 5.67 6.03 13.58
C THR A 144 5.12 4.93 14.49
N GLU A 145 4.04 5.20 15.22
CA GLU A 145 3.38 4.25 16.12
C GLU A 145 2.86 3.00 15.38
N GLU A 146 2.56 3.09 14.09
CA GLU A 146 2.16 1.93 13.28
C GLU A 146 3.24 0.85 13.21
N ILE A 147 4.52 1.20 13.40
CA ILE A 147 5.62 0.23 13.44
C ILE A 147 5.37 -0.82 14.53
N GLN A 148 4.83 -0.42 15.68
CA GLN A 148 4.55 -1.34 16.80
C GLN A 148 3.51 -2.42 16.45
N HIS A 149 2.67 -2.16 15.45
CA HIS A 149 1.63 -3.07 14.98
C HIS A 149 2.06 -3.88 13.75
N ALA A 150 3.32 -3.77 13.30
CA ALA A 150 3.85 -4.47 12.14
C ALA A 150 3.68 -5.99 12.23
N LEU A 151 3.96 -6.58 13.39
CA LEU A 151 3.86 -8.02 13.61
C LEU A 151 2.42 -8.50 13.69
N GLU A 152 1.52 -7.66 14.23
CA GLU A 152 0.09 -7.95 14.22
C GLU A 152 -0.44 -8.01 12.78
N LEU A 153 -0.06 -7.05 11.95
CA LEU A 153 -0.41 -7.03 10.53
C LEU A 153 0.19 -8.23 9.80
N LEU A 154 1.48 -8.52 9.98
CA LEU A 154 2.12 -9.67 9.33
C LEU A 154 1.46 -11.00 9.74
N SER A 155 1.08 -11.15 11.01
CA SER A 155 0.36 -12.32 11.51
C SER A 155 -1.00 -12.47 10.82
N GLU A 156 -1.78 -11.38 10.72
CA GLU A 156 -3.06 -11.37 10.02
C GLU A 156 -2.91 -11.74 8.54
N LEU A 157 -1.92 -11.16 7.85
CA LEU A 157 -1.62 -11.45 6.44
C LEU A 157 -1.25 -12.94 6.26
N THR A 158 -0.36 -13.45 7.11
CA THR A 158 0.08 -14.84 7.07
C THR A 158 -1.07 -15.81 7.34
N CYS A 159 -1.92 -15.51 8.31
CA CYS A 159 -3.09 -16.31 8.64
C CYS A 159 -4.09 -16.39 7.47
N ARG A 160 -4.34 -15.25 6.80
CA ARG A 160 -5.32 -15.16 5.71
C ARG A 160 -4.83 -15.68 4.38
N PHE A 161 -3.60 -15.30 4.02
CA PHE A 161 -3.08 -15.48 2.68
C PHE A 161 -2.08 -16.63 2.60
N GLY A 162 -1.42 -17.02 3.69
CA GLY A 162 -0.52 -18.16 3.74
C GLY A 162 0.93 -17.81 4.05
N ARG A 163 1.75 -18.84 4.23
CA ARG A 163 3.13 -18.76 4.77
C ARG A 163 4.16 -18.03 3.91
N GLN A 164 3.89 -17.75 2.63
CA GLN A 164 4.78 -16.94 1.79
C GLN A 164 4.34 -15.47 1.72
N SER A 165 3.51 -15.04 2.67
CA SER A 165 3.15 -13.63 2.86
C SER A 165 4.33 -12.90 3.48
N ARG A 166 4.75 -11.83 2.83
CA ARG A 166 5.82 -10.94 3.29
C ARG A 166 5.29 -9.53 3.40
N LEU A 167 5.78 -8.78 4.39
CA LEU A 167 5.39 -7.39 4.61
C LEU A 167 6.58 -6.46 4.41
N LEU A 168 6.43 -5.49 3.51
CA LEU A 168 7.25 -4.30 3.41
C LEU A 168 6.51 -3.11 4.04
N LEU A 169 7.04 -2.59 5.14
CA LEU A 169 6.61 -1.33 5.73
C LEU A 169 7.54 -0.19 5.32
N ILE A 170 6.99 0.80 4.64
CA ILE A 170 7.71 2.01 4.27
C ILE A 170 7.49 3.05 5.36
N VAL A 171 8.58 3.39 6.04
CA VAL A 171 8.66 4.39 7.10
C VAL A 171 9.12 5.69 6.43
N ASP A 172 8.15 6.51 6.06
CA ASP A 172 8.38 7.68 5.22
C ASP A 172 8.77 8.93 6.03
N PHE A 173 9.33 9.93 5.34
CA PHE A 173 9.72 11.23 5.89
C PHE A 173 10.64 11.13 7.12
N GLN A 174 11.67 10.29 7.04
CA GLN A 174 12.65 10.12 8.11
C GLN A 174 13.85 11.07 7.93
N GLN A 175 14.41 11.60 9.01
CA GLN A 175 15.62 12.44 8.96
C GLN A 175 16.88 11.61 8.69
N LYS A 176 16.96 10.43 9.32
CA LYS A 176 18.02 9.40 9.26
C LYS A 176 17.46 8.11 9.89
N PRO A 177 18.03 6.91 9.64
CA PRO A 177 18.83 6.49 8.49
C PRO A 177 17.95 6.03 7.30
N ASP A 178 18.56 5.89 6.12
CA ASP A 178 17.93 5.43 4.88
C ASP A 178 18.15 3.95 4.61
N GLY A 179 17.12 3.27 4.12
CA GLY A 179 17.24 1.94 3.52
C GLY A 179 16.58 0.79 4.29
N PRO A 180 16.89 -0.45 3.90
CA PRO A 180 16.21 -1.63 4.39
C PRO A 180 16.65 -2.04 5.80
N MET A 181 15.69 -2.51 6.58
CA MET A 181 15.86 -3.03 7.93
C MET A 181 15.05 -4.30 8.13
N VAL A 182 15.62 -5.28 8.82
CA VAL A 182 14.93 -6.50 9.24
C VAL A 182 14.92 -6.59 10.76
N VAL A 183 13.93 -7.31 11.30
CA VAL A 183 13.80 -7.55 12.74
C VAL A 183 14.22 -8.99 13.04
N GLN A 184 15.09 -9.16 14.04
CA GLN A 184 15.56 -10.47 14.47
C GLN A 184 14.36 -11.38 14.83
N GLY A 185 14.36 -12.60 14.31
CA GLY A 185 13.27 -13.56 14.52
C GLY A 185 12.05 -13.38 13.61
N HIS A 186 12.02 -12.34 12.76
CA HIS A 186 10.90 -12.04 11.87
C HIS A 186 11.37 -11.86 10.41
N PRO A 187 11.77 -12.97 9.74
CA PRO A 187 12.36 -12.91 8.39
C PRO A 187 11.38 -12.49 7.28
N ASP A 188 10.08 -12.44 7.58
CA ASP A 188 9.01 -12.03 6.65
C ASP A 188 8.54 -10.59 6.87
N LEU A 189 9.26 -9.82 7.70
CA LEU A 189 9.09 -8.38 7.89
C LEU A 189 10.32 -7.60 7.41
N LEU A 190 10.12 -6.73 6.43
CA LEU A 190 11.07 -5.73 5.98
C LEU A 190 10.52 -4.34 6.28
N LEU A 191 11.32 -3.49 6.90
CA LEU A 191 11.05 -2.06 6.99
C LEU A 191 12.00 -1.33 6.05
N TYR A 192 11.54 -0.23 5.45
CA TYR A 192 12.36 0.62 4.60
C TYR A 192 12.19 2.06 5.06
N PHE A 193 13.25 2.63 5.61
CA PHE A 193 13.24 4.04 6.00
C PHE A 193 13.53 4.88 4.76
N PHE A 194 12.67 5.86 4.53
CA PHE A 194 12.65 6.64 3.31
C PHE A 194 12.75 8.14 3.65
N CYS A 195 13.83 8.79 3.23
CA CYS A 195 14.04 10.22 3.41
C CYS A 195 13.32 11.05 2.34
N ARG A 196 12.95 12.29 2.70
CA ARG A 196 12.07 13.17 1.91
C ARG A 196 12.65 13.59 0.57
N GLU A 197 13.97 13.78 0.44
CA GLU A 197 14.58 14.31 -0.78
C GLU A 197 14.31 13.42 -2.00
N LEU A 198 13.94 12.15 -1.77
CA LEU A 198 13.56 11.21 -2.80
C LEU A 198 12.12 11.40 -3.31
N HIS A 199 11.21 12.02 -2.54
CA HIS A 199 9.85 12.37 -3.03
C HIS A 199 9.89 13.44 -4.10
N ASP A 200 10.80 14.41 -3.97
CA ASP A 200 10.87 15.55 -4.89
C ASP A 200 11.36 15.15 -6.30
N THR A 201 11.93 13.96 -6.46
CA THR A 201 12.55 13.50 -7.72
C THR A 201 11.82 12.34 -8.42
N SER A 202 10.90 11.66 -7.73
CA SER A 202 10.31 10.37 -8.16
C SER A 202 8.98 10.48 -8.91
N GLY A 203 8.44 11.70 -9.05
CA GLY A 203 7.16 11.92 -9.71
C GLY A 203 5.98 11.38 -8.90
N LEU A 204 5.02 10.70 -9.54
CA LEU A 204 3.79 10.24 -8.88
C LEU A 204 3.98 9.03 -7.95
N GLY A 205 5.06 8.25 -8.09
CA GLY A 205 5.29 7.02 -7.35
C GLY A 205 6.58 7.07 -6.52
N PRO A 206 6.54 7.55 -5.28
CA PRO A 206 7.76 7.87 -4.55
C PRO A 206 8.61 6.67 -4.13
N TYR A 207 8.03 5.47 -4.08
CA TYR A 207 8.61 4.30 -3.42
C TYR A 207 9.23 3.27 -4.35
N ASN A 208 9.67 3.64 -5.55
CA ASN A 208 10.20 2.68 -6.52
C ASN A 208 11.38 1.85 -5.97
N ASP A 209 12.32 2.51 -5.29
CA ASP A 209 13.50 1.84 -4.73
C ASP A 209 13.14 0.95 -3.54
N ALA A 210 12.25 1.41 -2.66
CA ALA A 210 11.76 0.61 -1.54
C ALA A 210 11.02 -0.65 -2.02
N VAL A 211 10.14 -0.51 -3.02
CA VAL A 211 9.39 -1.65 -3.58
C VAL A 211 10.34 -2.63 -4.29
N ARG A 212 11.30 -2.13 -5.07
CA ARG A 212 12.31 -2.99 -5.71
C ARG A 212 13.16 -3.72 -4.68
N CYS A 213 13.64 -3.02 -3.65
CA CYS A 213 14.35 -3.63 -2.52
C CYS A 213 13.51 -4.74 -1.87
N GLY A 214 12.23 -4.49 -1.60
CA GLY A 214 11.32 -5.49 -1.07
C GLY A 214 11.14 -6.70 -1.98
N LEU A 215 11.09 -6.51 -3.31
CA LEU A 215 11.01 -7.62 -4.27
C LEU A 215 12.28 -8.46 -4.28
N GLU A 216 13.46 -7.84 -4.26
CA GLU A 216 14.75 -8.53 -4.20
C GLU A 216 14.87 -9.37 -2.92
N TRP A 217 14.52 -8.77 -1.78
CA TRP A 217 14.44 -9.46 -0.50
C TRP A 217 13.40 -10.60 -0.50
N ALA A 218 12.25 -10.38 -1.15
CA ALA A 218 11.17 -11.38 -1.26
C ALA A 218 11.60 -12.64 -2.02
N VAL A 219 12.59 -12.54 -2.92
CA VAL A 219 13.18 -13.68 -3.63
C VAL A 219 14.47 -14.20 -2.99
N GLY A 220 14.82 -13.70 -1.81
CA GLY A 220 15.96 -14.18 -1.00
C GLY A 220 17.31 -13.58 -1.37
N ARG A 221 17.35 -12.46 -2.12
CA ARG A 221 18.61 -11.75 -2.37
C ARG A 221 18.98 -10.86 -1.19
N ASP A 222 20.27 -10.69 -1.00
CA ASP A 222 20.80 -9.75 -0.02
C ASP A 222 20.53 -8.31 -0.50
N VAL A 223 19.94 -7.52 0.38
CA VAL A 223 19.60 -6.12 0.14
C VAL A 223 20.40 -5.17 1.05
N GLY A 224 21.39 -5.69 1.79
CA GLY A 224 22.17 -4.91 2.75
C GLY A 224 21.34 -4.42 3.93
N ALA A 225 20.33 -5.19 4.35
CA ALA A 225 19.44 -4.77 5.42
C ALA A 225 20.16 -4.71 6.77
N SER A 226 19.97 -3.60 7.49
CA SER A 226 20.39 -3.53 8.90
C SER A 226 19.49 -4.41 9.77
N VAL A 227 20.06 -5.05 10.79
CA VAL A 227 19.32 -5.95 11.68
C VAL A 227 19.04 -5.25 13.00
N PHE A 228 17.78 -5.20 13.39
CA PHE A 228 17.36 -4.71 14.71
C PHE A 228 16.89 -5.86 15.60
N PRO A 229 17.11 -5.78 16.93
CA PRO A 229 16.75 -6.85 17.85
C PRO A 229 15.23 -6.99 18.05
N SER A 230 14.46 -5.91 17.84
CA SER A 230 13.01 -5.91 18.01
C SER A 230 12.35 -4.78 17.23
N VAL A 231 11.02 -4.82 17.12
CA VAL A 231 10.22 -3.78 16.48
C VAL A 231 10.29 -2.47 17.25
N GLU A 232 10.34 -2.54 18.58
CA GLU A 232 10.47 -1.37 19.46
C GLU A 232 11.81 -0.66 19.22
N ALA A 233 12.88 -1.42 18.99
CA ALA A 233 14.19 -0.86 18.66
C ALA A 233 14.17 -0.13 17.30
N VAL A 234 13.45 -0.66 16.31
CA VAL A 234 13.25 0.03 15.02
C VAL A 234 12.40 1.28 15.20
N ALA A 235 11.30 1.20 15.95
CA ALA A 235 10.43 2.34 16.22
C ALA A 235 11.18 3.47 16.96
N ALA A 236 12.05 3.12 17.91
CA ALA A 236 12.89 4.09 18.62
C ALA A 236 13.97 4.73 17.73
N ALA A 237 14.35 4.08 16.63
CA ALA A 237 15.29 4.61 15.66
C ALA A 237 14.62 5.49 14.58
N ALA A 238 13.28 5.47 14.49
CA ALA A 238 12.53 6.32 13.59
C ALA A 238 12.58 7.77 14.08
N VAL A 239 13.03 8.67 13.20
CA VAL A 239 13.15 10.11 13.46
C VAL A 239 12.35 10.84 12.38
N PRO A 240 11.05 11.11 12.60
CA PRO A 240 10.24 11.81 11.61
C PRO A 240 10.75 13.24 11.39
N MET A 241 10.56 13.76 10.18
CA MET A 241 10.76 15.18 9.89
C MET A 241 9.65 16.02 10.53
N ASP A 242 10.01 17.21 11.03
CA ASP A 242 9.04 18.21 11.46
C ASP A 242 8.38 18.87 10.23
N PHE A 243 7.06 19.10 10.28
CA PHE A 243 6.26 19.72 9.22
C PHE A 243 5.66 21.06 9.65
#